data_AF-A0A1F2Z7J6-F1
#
_entry.id   AF-A0A1F2Z7J6-F1
#
_cell.length_a   1.000
_cell.length_b   1.000
_cell.length_c   1.000
_cell.angle_alpha   90.00
_cell.angle_beta   90.00
_cell.angle_gamma   90.00
#
_symmetry.space_group_name_H-M   'P 1'
#
loop_
_entity.id
_entity.type
_entity.pdbx_description
1 polymer ?
#
loop_
_entity_poly.entity_id
_entity_poly.type
_entity_poly.pdbx_seq_one_letter_code
_entity_poly.pdbx_strand_id
1 'polypeptide(L)'
;MTYEYLKQFIPGGSEVNDNWFLPLKSEEIVTAEQKLGVNFPSQLRSFYQEIGFGMLRSPEIPPAGYEFYNNNEILPPLVVAHFSKEIIRFRTETIEGPAECEDHWMSNATLEMLEPGDLPFFEIGDSSRFLIMRPASHDPNAVWTPSHIKIEDSFERFIWRLYYESPWFYDDIIEAHYNKSRLS
;
A
#
# COMPACT_ATOMS: atom_id res chain seq x y z
N MET A 1 7.72 12.44 16.85
CA MET A 1 7.93 11.60 15.65
C MET A 1 6.86 10.54 15.68
N THR A 2 6.16 10.34 14.58
CA THR A 2 4.90 9.61 14.55
C THR A 2 5.13 8.09 14.56
N TYR A 3 6.21 7.63 13.93
CA TYR A 3 6.48 6.20 13.71
C TYR A 3 7.69 5.66 14.49
N GLU A 4 8.00 6.24 15.66
CA GLU A 4 9.23 5.92 16.41
C GLU A 4 9.37 4.41 16.72
N TYR A 5 8.26 3.74 16.99
CA TYR A 5 8.19 2.30 17.29
C TYR A 5 8.64 1.39 16.13
N LEU A 6 8.72 1.91 14.90
CA LEU A 6 9.15 1.16 13.72
C LEU A 6 10.65 1.29 13.41
N LYS A 7 11.36 2.25 14.02
CA LYS A 7 12.76 2.52 13.68
C LYS A 7 13.71 1.40 14.05
N GLN A 8 13.33 0.53 14.98
CA GLN A 8 14.08 -0.67 15.33
C GLN A 8 14.24 -1.65 14.16
N PHE A 9 13.43 -1.51 13.10
CA PHE A 9 13.45 -2.36 11.91
C PHE A 9 14.22 -1.75 10.72
N ILE A 10 15.01 -0.69 10.95
CA ILE A 10 15.83 -0.01 9.93
C ILE A 10 17.32 -0.35 10.14
N PRO A 11 18.09 -0.76 9.11
CA PRO A 11 17.74 -0.92 7.70
C PRO A 11 17.38 -2.38 7.35
N GLY A 12 16.55 -3.05 8.14
CA GLY A 12 16.20 -4.45 7.91
C GLY A 12 15.71 -5.19 9.15
N GLY A 13 14.93 -6.23 8.92
CA GLY A 13 14.58 -7.25 9.91
C GLY A 13 15.67 -8.32 9.99
N SER A 14 15.73 -9.03 11.11
CA SER A 14 16.69 -10.12 11.36
C SER A 14 16.24 -11.47 10.79
N GLU A 15 14.94 -11.65 10.58
CA GLU A 15 14.30 -12.92 10.23
C GLU A 15 13.35 -12.80 9.02
N VAL A 16 12.98 -13.95 8.44
CA VAL A 16 12.16 -14.05 7.22
C VAL A 16 10.75 -13.44 7.37
N ASN A 17 10.19 -13.45 8.59
CA ASN A 17 8.88 -12.85 8.90
C ASN A 17 8.98 -11.54 9.68
N ASP A 18 10.19 -10.99 9.81
CA ASP A 18 10.35 -9.73 10.52
C ASP A 18 9.78 -8.57 9.70
N ASN A 19 9.32 -7.57 10.44
CA ASN A 19 9.12 -6.25 9.88
C ASN A 19 10.48 -5.71 9.44
N TRP A 20 10.50 -5.00 8.31
CA TRP A 20 11.73 -4.40 7.81
C TRP A 20 11.43 -3.15 7.02
N PHE A 21 12.32 -2.17 7.12
CA PHE A 21 12.23 -0.95 6.33
C PHE A 21 13.59 -0.54 5.78
N LEU A 22 13.56 0.06 4.59
CA LEU A 22 14.69 0.70 3.97
C LEU A 22 14.45 2.21 3.91
N PRO A 23 15.37 3.03 4.48
CA PRO A 23 15.20 4.46 4.50
C PRO A 23 15.40 5.04 3.09
N LEU A 24 14.68 6.11 2.80
CA LEU A 24 14.74 6.80 1.51
C LEU A 24 15.48 8.13 1.63
N LYS A 25 16.13 8.54 0.54
CA LYS A 25 16.57 9.92 0.40
C LYS A 25 15.39 10.81 0.03
N SER A 26 15.39 12.05 0.51
CA SER A 26 14.36 13.04 0.16
C SER A 26 14.21 13.24 -1.35
N GLU A 27 15.30 13.13 -2.11
CA GLU A 27 15.31 13.23 -3.57
C GLU A 27 14.46 12.14 -4.26
N GLU A 28 14.40 10.93 -3.69
CA GLU A 28 13.62 9.82 -4.26
C GLU A 28 12.12 10.09 -4.14
N ILE A 29 11.70 10.64 -2.99
CA ILE A 29 10.31 11.03 -2.75
C ILE A 29 9.91 12.18 -3.69
N VAL A 30 10.76 13.19 -3.82
CA VAL A 30 10.53 14.34 -4.73
C VAL A 30 10.45 13.88 -6.18
N THR A 31 11.34 12.98 -6.61
CA THR A 31 11.33 12.42 -7.97
C THR A 31 10.04 11.66 -8.26
N ALA A 32 9.54 10.90 -7.29
CA ALA A 32 8.27 10.19 -7.42
C ALA A 32 7.08 11.14 -7.54
N GLU A 33 7.00 12.20 -6.72
CA GLU A 33 5.93 13.21 -6.83
C GLU A 33 5.98 13.97 -8.15
N GLN A 34 7.17 14.30 -8.65
CA GLN A 34 7.33 14.90 -9.97
C GLN A 34 6.80 13.97 -11.08
N LYS A 35 7.04 12.66 -10.97
CA LYS A 35 6.51 11.67 -11.92
C LYS A 35 4.99 11.52 -11.80
N LEU A 36 4.45 11.59 -10.58
CA LEU A 36 3.03 11.49 -10.29
C LEU A 36 2.25 12.75 -10.73
N GLY A 37 2.92 13.91 -10.75
CA GLY A 37 2.29 15.21 -11.04
C GLY A 37 1.50 15.80 -9.88
N VAL A 38 1.44 15.11 -8.74
CA VAL A 38 0.85 15.58 -7.48
C VAL A 38 1.72 15.12 -6.31
N ASN A 39 1.56 15.78 -5.16
CA ASN A 39 2.23 15.33 -3.93
C ASN A 39 1.55 14.07 -3.37
N PHE A 40 2.32 13.24 -2.65
CA PHE A 40 1.74 12.15 -1.87
C PHE A 40 0.83 12.70 -0.77
N PRO A 41 -0.19 11.93 -0.34
CA PRO A 41 -0.94 12.23 0.88
C PRO A 41 0.02 12.48 2.04
N SER A 42 -0.25 13.53 2.82
CA SER A 42 0.67 14.03 3.84
C SER A 42 1.22 12.96 4.79
N GLN A 43 0.38 12.02 5.25
CA GLN A 43 0.83 10.97 6.18
C GLN A 43 1.71 9.93 5.51
N LEU A 44 1.39 9.52 4.27
CA LEU A 44 2.23 8.63 3.48
C LEU A 44 3.58 9.29 3.18
N ARG A 45 3.57 10.58 2.82
CA ARG A 45 4.79 11.37 2.61
C ARG A 45 5.65 11.42 3.87
N SER A 46 5.06 11.70 5.03
CA SER A 46 5.77 11.72 6.32
C SER A 46 6.35 10.34 6.66
N PHE A 47 5.64 9.26 6.37
CA PHE A 47 6.17 7.90 6.55
C PHE A 47 7.39 7.63 5.66
N TYR A 48 7.34 7.99 4.37
CA TYR A 48 8.51 7.86 3.50
C TYR A 48 9.71 8.67 3.98
N GLN A 49 9.48 9.83 4.62
CA GLN A 49 10.55 10.67 5.17
C GLN A 49 11.12 10.13 6.49
N GLU A 50 10.27 9.60 7.38
CA GLU A 50 10.67 9.14 8.70
C GLU A 50 11.20 7.70 8.73
N ILE A 51 10.61 6.83 7.90
CA ILE A 51 10.82 5.38 7.91
C ILE A 51 11.34 4.87 6.56
N GLY A 52 10.74 5.33 5.47
CA GLY A 52 11.03 4.84 4.12
C GLY A 52 9.94 3.89 3.64
N PHE A 53 10.31 2.75 3.06
CA PHE A 53 9.39 1.73 2.56
C PHE A 53 9.78 0.34 3.09
N GLY A 54 8.91 -0.65 2.96
CA GLY A 54 9.19 -2.00 3.44
C GLY A 54 7.93 -2.71 3.91
N MET A 55 8.09 -3.70 4.81
CA MET A 55 7.01 -4.65 5.11
C MET A 55 6.64 -4.71 6.59
N LEU A 56 5.34 -4.91 6.84
CA LEU A 56 4.76 -5.16 8.16
C LEU A 56 4.10 -6.54 8.19
N ARG A 57 4.86 -7.53 8.65
CA ARG A 57 4.48 -8.96 8.64
C ARG A 57 4.28 -9.55 10.02
N SER A 58 4.70 -8.87 11.08
CA SER A 58 4.55 -9.34 12.44
C SER A 58 4.03 -8.23 13.35
N PRO A 59 3.04 -8.50 14.22
CA PRO A 59 2.64 -7.52 15.22
C PRO A 59 3.75 -7.34 16.28
N GLU A 60 3.64 -6.32 17.12
CA GLU A 60 4.58 -6.05 18.23
C GLU A 60 4.78 -7.29 19.11
N ILE A 61 3.69 -8.00 19.40
CA ILE A 61 3.68 -9.20 20.22
C ILE A 61 3.05 -10.33 19.39
N PRO A 62 3.85 -11.10 18.62
CA PRO A 62 3.33 -12.20 17.83
C PRO A 62 2.82 -13.34 18.75
N PRO A 63 1.65 -13.93 18.45
CA PRO A 63 1.21 -15.16 19.09
C PRO A 63 2.24 -16.29 18.96
N ALA A 64 2.17 -17.29 19.85
CA ALA A 64 3.05 -18.45 19.76
C ALA A 64 2.80 -19.21 18.44
N GLY A 65 3.85 -19.46 17.67
CA GLY A 65 3.76 -20.13 16.36
C GLY A 65 3.14 -19.26 15.26
N TYR A 66 3.18 -17.94 15.41
CA TYR A 66 2.65 -17.01 14.44
C TYR A 66 3.40 -17.09 13.10
N GLU A 67 2.64 -17.25 12.01
CA GLU A 67 3.15 -17.23 10.65
C GLU A 67 2.34 -16.23 9.83
N PHE A 68 3.06 -15.46 9.00
CA PHE A 68 2.49 -14.48 8.10
C PHE A 68 3.03 -14.73 6.70
N TYR A 69 2.15 -15.06 5.77
CA TYR A 69 2.54 -15.48 4.42
C TYR A 69 2.35 -14.40 3.36
N ASN A 70 1.76 -13.27 3.76
CA ASN A 70 1.57 -12.11 2.91
C ASN A 70 2.82 -11.23 2.91
N ASN A 71 2.93 -10.34 1.92
CA ASN A 71 4.05 -9.40 1.86
C ASN A 71 3.78 -8.21 2.78
N ASN A 72 2.59 -7.63 2.74
CA ASN A 72 2.25 -6.38 3.43
C ASN A 72 3.30 -5.28 3.20
N GLU A 73 3.59 -5.03 1.93
CA GLU A 73 4.60 -4.07 1.53
C GLU A 73 3.98 -2.68 1.37
N ILE A 74 4.49 -1.71 2.15
CA ILE A 74 4.39 -0.31 1.80
C ILE A 74 5.38 -0.10 0.64
N LEU A 75 4.85 0.13 -0.55
CA LEU A 75 5.62 0.19 -1.78
C LEU A 75 6.57 1.41 -1.81
N PRO A 76 7.75 1.30 -2.45
CA PRO A 76 8.61 2.45 -2.70
C PRO A 76 7.88 3.53 -3.51
N PRO A 77 8.11 4.83 -3.24
CA PRO A 77 7.35 5.91 -3.87
C PRO A 77 7.49 5.94 -5.41
N LEU A 78 8.65 5.55 -5.95
CA LEU A 78 8.84 5.46 -7.39
C LEU A 78 8.01 4.34 -8.04
N VAL A 79 7.76 3.25 -7.32
CA VAL A 79 6.90 2.14 -7.77
C VAL A 79 5.45 2.59 -7.77
N VAL A 80 5.02 3.28 -6.71
CA VAL A 80 3.67 3.87 -6.64
C VAL A 80 3.43 4.85 -7.80
N ALA A 81 4.40 5.71 -8.09
CA ALA A 81 4.31 6.65 -9.22
C ALA A 81 4.31 5.93 -10.58
N HIS A 82 5.02 4.81 -10.71
CA HIS A 82 4.98 3.96 -11.90
C HIS A 82 3.59 3.36 -12.11
N PHE A 83 3.03 2.71 -11.08
CA PHE A 83 1.70 2.10 -11.16
C PHE A 83 0.61 3.13 -11.47
N SER A 84 0.68 4.34 -10.92
CA SER A 84 -0.28 5.39 -11.26
C SER A 84 -0.28 5.74 -12.76
N LYS A 85 0.88 5.71 -13.43
CA LYS A 85 0.97 5.92 -14.87
C LYS A 85 0.40 4.75 -15.66
N GLU A 86 0.69 3.52 -15.23
CA GLU A 86 0.15 2.33 -15.89
C GLU A 86 -1.38 2.27 -15.78
N ILE A 87 -1.98 2.70 -14.66
CA ILE A 87 -3.43 2.82 -14.52
C ILE A 87 -4.00 3.81 -15.55
N ILE A 88 -3.40 5.00 -15.68
CA ILE A 88 -3.84 6.00 -16.67
C ILE A 88 -3.75 5.41 -18.08
N ARG A 89 -2.59 4.85 -18.41
CA ARG A 89 -2.31 4.24 -19.71
C ARG A 89 -3.35 3.16 -20.06
N PHE A 90 -3.59 2.23 -19.13
CA PHE A 90 -4.57 1.14 -19.28
C PHE A 90 -5.99 1.65 -19.54
N ARG A 91 -6.36 2.80 -18.96
CA ARG A 91 -7.71 3.38 -19.09
C ARG A 91 -7.89 4.29 -20.30
N THR A 92 -6.81 4.93 -20.78
CA THR A 92 -6.89 5.96 -21.83
C THR A 92 -6.44 5.48 -23.20
N GLU A 93 -5.55 4.50 -23.26
CA GLU A 93 -5.06 3.98 -24.52
C GLU A 93 -5.98 2.85 -25.00
N THR A 94 -6.56 3.00 -26.19
CA THR A 94 -7.21 1.89 -26.92
C THR A 94 -6.12 0.96 -27.45
N ILE A 95 -5.48 0.19 -26.57
CA ILE A 95 -4.54 -0.84 -26.99
C ILE A 95 -5.36 -2.10 -27.26
N GLU A 96 -5.16 -2.71 -28.44
CA GLU A 96 -5.58 -4.09 -28.71
C GLU A 96 -4.79 -5.02 -27.79
N GLY A 97 -5.31 -5.23 -26.59
CA GLY A 97 -4.66 -6.00 -25.54
C GLY A 97 -3.58 -5.21 -24.80
N PRO A 98 -3.31 -5.54 -23.53
CA PRO A 98 -2.22 -4.91 -22.80
C PRO A 98 -0.92 -5.19 -23.57
N ALA A 99 -0.11 -4.16 -23.80
CA ALA A 99 1.27 -4.42 -24.15
C ALA A 99 1.83 -5.32 -23.04
N GLU A 100 2.42 -6.44 -23.40
CA GLU A 100 3.25 -7.24 -22.50
C GLU A 100 4.35 -6.29 -22.00
N CYS A 101 4.10 -5.61 -20.88
CA CYS A 101 5.17 -4.95 -20.16
C CYS A 101 5.84 -6.10 -19.44
N GLU A 102 7.02 -6.46 -19.91
CA GLU A 102 7.82 -7.57 -19.42
C GLU A 102 8.14 -7.46 -17.91
N ASP A 103 7.82 -6.32 -17.28
CA ASP A 103 8.15 -5.95 -15.89
C ASP A 103 6.92 -5.87 -14.95
N HIS A 104 5.73 -6.39 -15.33
CA HIS A 104 4.49 -6.19 -14.57
C HIS A 104 4.49 -6.81 -13.15
N TRP A 105 4.76 -5.99 -12.14
CA TRP A 105 4.46 -6.24 -10.71
C TRP A 105 2.98 -6.00 -10.36
N MET A 106 2.09 -5.89 -11.33
CA MET A 106 0.64 -5.74 -11.12
C MET A 106 -0.12 -6.45 -12.22
N SER A 107 -1.05 -7.33 -11.86
CA SER A 107 -1.81 -8.09 -12.85
C SER A 107 -2.83 -7.22 -13.61
N ASN A 108 -3.16 -7.61 -14.86
CA ASN A 108 -4.21 -6.93 -15.63
C ASN A 108 -5.55 -6.94 -14.89
N ALA A 109 -5.90 -8.03 -14.21
CA ALA A 109 -7.10 -8.12 -13.38
C ALA A 109 -7.11 -7.06 -12.26
N THR A 110 -5.94 -6.73 -11.70
CA THR A 110 -5.81 -5.64 -10.74
C THR A 110 -5.99 -4.28 -11.41
N LEU A 111 -5.37 -4.06 -12.58
CA LEU A 111 -5.51 -2.81 -13.34
C LEU A 111 -6.97 -2.54 -13.74
N GLU A 112 -7.73 -3.57 -14.08
CA GLU A 112 -9.17 -3.50 -14.38
C GLU A 112 -10.02 -2.99 -13.20
N MET A 113 -9.51 -3.08 -11.96
CA MET A 113 -10.19 -2.61 -10.76
C MET A 113 -9.80 -1.18 -10.35
N LEU A 114 -8.74 -0.61 -10.95
CA LEU A 114 -8.16 0.67 -10.52
C LEU A 114 -8.55 1.81 -11.46
N GLU A 115 -8.78 3.00 -10.92
CA GLU A 115 -9.18 4.19 -11.68
C GLU A 115 -8.09 5.27 -11.71
N PRO A 116 -8.04 6.13 -12.73
CA PRO A 116 -7.12 7.25 -12.75
C PRO A 116 -7.28 8.12 -11.50
N GLY A 117 -6.19 8.29 -10.76
CA GLY A 117 -6.18 8.99 -9.46
C GLY A 117 -6.15 8.07 -8.24
N ASP A 118 -6.37 6.76 -8.41
CA ASP A 118 -6.03 5.78 -7.39
C ASP A 118 -4.51 5.65 -7.26
N LEU A 119 -4.06 5.56 -6.02
CA LEU A 119 -2.65 5.48 -5.65
C LEU A 119 -2.38 4.15 -4.91
N PRO A 120 -2.02 3.07 -5.61
CA PRO A 120 -1.69 1.78 -4.99
C PRO A 120 -0.38 1.91 -4.21
N PHE A 121 -0.48 1.97 -2.89
CA PHE A 121 0.67 2.20 -2.01
C PHE A 121 1.03 0.98 -1.15
N PHE A 122 0.12 0.01 -1.04
CA PHE A 122 0.29 -1.15 -0.16
C PHE A 122 -0.05 -2.43 -0.90
N GLU A 123 0.90 -3.36 -0.98
CA GLU A 123 0.75 -4.68 -1.58
C GLU A 123 0.52 -5.73 -0.49
N ILE A 124 -0.60 -6.43 -0.57
CA ILE A 124 -0.97 -7.44 0.44
C ILE A 124 -0.23 -8.75 0.18
N GLY A 125 -0.03 -9.15 -1.07
CA GLY A 125 0.40 -10.51 -1.42
C GLY A 125 1.32 -10.58 -2.63
N ASP A 126 0.97 -11.46 -3.58
CA ASP A 126 1.73 -11.83 -4.77
C ASP A 126 1.39 -10.92 -5.97
N SER A 127 1.36 -9.61 -5.77
CA SER A 127 1.14 -8.63 -6.85
C SER A 127 -0.27 -8.67 -7.47
N SER A 128 -1.23 -9.25 -6.75
CA SER A 128 -2.64 -9.39 -7.14
C SER A 128 -3.62 -8.58 -6.28
N ARG A 129 -3.17 -8.08 -5.12
CA ARG A 129 -4.02 -7.37 -4.15
C ARG A 129 -3.30 -6.13 -3.60
N PHE A 130 -3.96 -4.98 -3.75
CA PHE A 130 -3.44 -3.70 -3.29
C PHE A 130 -4.48 -2.96 -2.45
N LEU A 131 -3.99 -2.10 -1.56
CA LEU A 131 -4.78 -1.01 -0.99
C LEU A 131 -4.32 0.31 -1.61
N ILE A 132 -5.26 1.24 -1.68
CA ILE A 132 -5.11 2.50 -2.41
C ILE A 132 -5.39 3.71 -1.51
N MET A 133 -4.84 4.84 -1.91
CA MET A 133 -5.23 6.18 -1.44
C MET A 133 -5.72 7.00 -2.63
N ARG A 134 -6.43 8.09 -2.37
CA ARG A 134 -6.94 9.01 -3.41
C ARG A 134 -6.52 10.44 -3.08
N PRO A 135 -5.36 10.91 -3.58
CA PRO A 135 -4.79 12.20 -3.19
C PRO A 135 -5.70 13.42 -3.46
N ALA A 136 -6.59 13.33 -4.46
CA ALA A 136 -7.52 14.40 -4.82
C ALA A 136 -8.90 14.30 -4.14
N SER A 137 -9.10 13.33 -3.23
CA SER A 137 -10.37 13.16 -2.51
C SER A 137 -10.48 14.08 -1.28
N HIS A 138 -11.64 14.08 -0.62
CA HIS A 138 -11.85 14.82 0.63
C HIS A 138 -11.05 14.24 1.81
N ASP A 139 -10.76 12.93 1.77
CA ASP A 139 -10.00 12.20 2.78
C ASP A 139 -8.72 11.57 2.16
N PRO A 140 -7.74 12.38 1.75
CA PRO A 140 -6.60 11.90 0.96
C PRO A 140 -5.68 10.94 1.74
N ASN A 141 -5.74 10.95 3.08
CA ASN A 141 -4.98 10.07 3.95
C ASN A 141 -5.71 8.74 4.26
N ALA A 142 -6.96 8.56 3.82
CA ALA A 142 -7.72 7.34 4.09
C ALA A 142 -7.26 6.18 3.19
N VAL A 143 -7.38 4.97 3.74
CA VAL A 143 -6.98 3.72 3.08
C VAL A 143 -8.21 2.97 2.61
N TRP A 144 -8.21 2.55 1.35
CA TRP A 144 -9.33 1.90 0.71
C TRP A 144 -8.90 0.66 -0.06
N THR A 145 -9.82 -0.26 -0.30
CA THR A 145 -9.68 -1.23 -1.38
C THR A 145 -10.02 -0.56 -2.72
N PRO A 146 -9.54 -1.11 -3.86
CA PRO A 146 -9.97 -0.69 -5.18
C PRO A 146 -11.50 -0.72 -5.35
N SER A 147 -12.17 -1.71 -4.74
CA SER A 147 -13.64 -1.83 -4.71
C SER A 147 -14.35 -0.88 -3.73
N HIS A 148 -13.73 0.23 -3.35
CA HIS A 148 -14.30 1.29 -2.50
C HIS A 148 -14.71 0.87 -1.07
N ILE A 149 -14.14 -0.22 -0.54
CA ILE A 149 -14.30 -0.57 0.87
C ILE A 149 -13.29 0.25 1.68
N LYS A 150 -13.76 1.08 2.61
CA LYS A 150 -12.87 1.84 3.50
C LYS A 150 -12.25 0.90 4.53
N ILE A 151 -10.93 0.91 4.61
CA ILE A 151 -10.16 0.12 5.59
C ILE A 151 -9.87 0.97 6.82
N GLU A 152 -9.45 2.21 6.63
CA GLU A 152 -9.09 3.10 7.73
C GLU A 152 -9.18 4.58 7.30
N ASP A 153 -9.52 5.46 8.25
CA ASP A 153 -9.68 6.91 8.00
C ASP A 153 -8.33 7.63 7.86
N SER A 154 -7.25 7.03 8.36
CA SER A 154 -5.91 7.61 8.29
C SER A 154 -4.84 6.55 8.08
N PHE A 155 -3.86 6.87 7.25
CA PHE A 155 -2.68 6.04 7.02
C PHE A 155 -1.90 5.82 8.31
N GLU A 156 -1.79 6.83 9.18
CA GLU A 156 -1.15 6.67 10.49
C GLU A 156 -1.83 5.58 11.34
N ARG A 157 -3.17 5.64 11.46
CA ARG A 157 -3.91 4.61 12.20
C ARG A 157 -3.81 3.24 11.51
N PHE A 158 -3.79 3.21 10.18
CA PHE A 158 -3.62 1.97 9.41
C PHE A 158 -2.29 1.28 9.77
N ILE A 159 -1.18 2.02 9.73
CA ILE A 159 0.15 1.51 10.12
C ILE A 159 0.18 1.10 11.60
N TRP A 160 -0.45 1.87 12.47
CA TRP A 160 -0.55 1.53 13.90
C TRP A 160 -1.27 0.19 14.10
N ARG A 161 -2.38 -0.06 13.40
CA ARG A 161 -3.17 -1.29 13.54
C ARG A 161 -2.46 -2.50 12.94
N LEU A 162 -1.74 -2.34 11.82
CA LEU A 162 -0.90 -3.40 11.28
C LEU A 162 0.12 -3.91 12.32
N TYR A 163 0.73 -2.99 13.07
CA TYR A 163 1.77 -3.33 14.04
C TYR A 163 1.23 -3.74 15.41
N TYR A 164 0.26 -3.01 15.97
CA TYR A 164 -0.20 -3.25 17.35
C TYR A 164 -1.40 -4.18 17.45
N GLU A 165 -2.17 -4.37 16.39
CA GLU A 165 -3.34 -5.26 16.40
C GLU A 165 -3.04 -6.54 15.63
N SER A 166 -2.93 -6.43 14.30
CA SER A 166 -2.69 -7.58 13.44
C SER A 166 -2.32 -7.11 12.03
N PRO A 167 -1.30 -7.68 11.38
CA PRO A 167 -1.01 -7.41 9.98
C PRO A 167 -2.09 -7.96 9.03
N TRP A 168 -3.09 -8.69 9.54
CA TRP A 168 -4.28 -9.15 8.79
C TRP A 168 -5.53 -8.31 9.01
N PHE A 169 -5.52 -7.26 9.85
CA PHE A 169 -6.77 -6.65 10.34
C PHE A 169 -7.73 -6.17 9.24
N TYR A 170 -7.20 -5.82 8.06
CA TYR A 170 -8.00 -5.36 6.93
C TYR A 170 -8.88 -6.47 6.34
N ASP A 171 -8.49 -7.75 6.48
CA ASP A 171 -9.29 -8.87 5.95
C ASP A 171 -10.61 -9.00 6.70
N ASP A 172 -10.63 -8.83 8.02
CA ASP A 172 -11.87 -8.83 8.82
C ASP A 172 -12.87 -7.76 8.34
N ILE A 173 -12.36 -6.59 7.94
CA ILE A 173 -13.17 -5.47 7.43
C ILE A 173 -13.76 -5.83 6.06
N ILE A 174 -12.94 -6.40 5.18
CA ILE A 174 -13.33 -6.82 3.83
C ILE A 174 -14.37 -7.94 3.90
N GLU A 175 -14.14 -8.97 4.72
CA GLU A 175 -15.07 -10.08 4.92
C GLU A 175 -16.40 -9.61 5.49
N ALA A 176 -16.37 -8.75 6.51
CA ALA A 176 -17.59 -8.19 7.10
C ALA A 176 -18.41 -7.39 6.08
N HIS A 177 -17.76 -6.68 5.15
CA HIS A 177 -18.45 -5.99 4.06
C HIS A 177 -19.16 -6.97 3.13
N TYR A 178 -18.46 -7.99 2.62
CA TYR A 178 -19.06 -8.96 1.70
C TYR A 178 -20.15 -9.81 2.34
N ASN A 179 -20.02 -10.16 3.62
CA ASN A 179 -21.05 -10.90 4.34
C ASN A 179 -22.35 -10.10 4.50
N LYS A 180 -22.27 -8.77 4.72
CA LYS A 180 -23.46 -7.91 4.76
C LYS A 180 -24.14 -7.83 3.40
N SER A 181 -23.38 -7.66 2.32
CA SER A 181 -23.90 -7.54 0.95
C SER A 181 -24.57 -8.82 0.43
N ARG A 182 -24.26 -9.99 1.01
CA ARG A 182 -24.92 -11.26 0.67
C ARG A 182 -26.27 -11.47 1.38
N LEU A 183 -26.55 -10.68 2.41
CA LEU A 183 -27.77 -10.78 3.22
C LEU A 183 -28.81 -9.68 2.90
N SER A 184 -28.45 -8.71 2.05
CA SER A 184 -29.31 -7.62 1.55
C SER A 184 -29.87 -7.94 0.17
#